data_AF-A0A7K3G4E1-F1
#
_entry.id   AF-A0A7K3G4E1-F1
#
_cell.length_a   1.000
_cell.length_b   1.000
_cell.length_c   1.000
_cell.angle_alpha   90.00
_cell.angle_beta   90.00
_cell.angle_gamma   90.00
#
_symmetry.space_group_name_H-M   'P 1'
#
loop_
_entity.id
_entity.type
_entity.pdbx_description
1 polymer ?
#
loop_
_entity_poly.entity_id
_entity_poly.type
_entity_poly.pdbx_seq_one_letter_code
_entity_poly.pdbx_strand_id
1 'polypeptide(L)'
;MISEDGGLRLMLGAGADANHEPRTFTFPIGEAHLAVIREDLPRHLLLWSAVLPLCEAAGTAGRLDEDAAVALLDPILLSPPEDVDALFRRIRWDRDRLVAHGADVGLLRRGRVCAAMRSATGTPDEKRAQEHRADRRRAERGAVLGPLDAAILRYTGQYAHGATVPRRLPGGGARKTALTFTDDKGAEKKWRKDGRRGASAEFWEFVGARSAADNEVFTIEDEERGEGLQVHFYADSVARVTTVREGKGGADPEYRVEYALVDGLDGYRALVSAFVRGGCAALDPYGPWMSDVAAFERARRERRGAR
;
A
#
# COMPACT_ATOMS: atom_id res chain seq x y z
N MET A 1 -4.62 -29.44 -2.16
CA MET A 1 -4.35 -30.63 -2.99
C MET A 1 -5.65 -31.39 -3.13
N ILE A 2 -5.95 -31.91 -4.31
CA ILE A 2 -7.15 -32.73 -4.56
C ILE A 2 -6.69 -34.00 -5.27
N SER A 3 -7.27 -35.13 -4.89
CA SER A 3 -7.19 -36.38 -5.66
C SER A 3 -8.37 -36.38 -6.62
N GLU A 4 -8.12 -36.29 -7.91
CA GLU A 4 -9.14 -36.24 -8.97
C GLU A 4 -8.77 -37.27 -10.04
N ASP A 5 -9.72 -38.12 -10.42
CA ASP A 5 -9.56 -39.18 -11.45
C ASP A 5 -8.32 -40.09 -11.30
N GLY A 6 -7.92 -40.37 -10.05
CA GLY A 6 -6.78 -41.25 -9.75
C GLY A 6 -5.41 -40.60 -9.92
N GLY A 7 -5.33 -39.30 -10.23
CA GLY A 7 -4.11 -38.50 -10.31
C GLY A 7 -3.98 -37.47 -9.19
N LEU A 8 -2.76 -37.22 -8.73
CA LEU A 8 -2.47 -36.14 -7.79
C LEU A 8 -2.48 -34.79 -8.52
N ARG A 9 -3.28 -33.83 -8.03
CA ARG A 9 -3.28 -32.45 -8.53
C ARG A 9 -2.93 -31.46 -7.42
N LEU A 10 -2.02 -30.54 -7.74
CA LEU A 10 -1.76 -29.39 -6.89
C LEU A 10 -2.87 -28.36 -7.11
N MET A 11 -3.34 -27.77 -6.02
CA MET A 11 -4.40 -26.77 -6.02
C MET A 11 -3.84 -25.47 -5.45
N LEU A 12 -3.91 -24.39 -6.21
CA LEU A 12 -3.38 -23.07 -5.82
C LEU A 12 -4.45 -22.00 -5.96
N GLY A 13 -4.58 -21.15 -4.94
CA GLY A 13 -5.40 -19.95 -5.01
C GLY A 13 -4.64 -18.82 -5.68
N ALA A 14 -5.25 -18.15 -6.67
CA ALA A 14 -4.65 -17.01 -7.34
C ALA A 14 -5.71 -16.00 -7.83
N GLY A 15 -5.85 -14.91 -7.09
CA GLY A 15 -6.75 -13.82 -7.42
C GLY A 15 -8.23 -14.12 -7.18
N ALA A 16 -9.08 -13.26 -7.73
CA ALA A 16 -10.53 -13.40 -7.70
C ALA A 16 -11.09 -13.36 -9.12
N ASP A 17 -12.26 -13.96 -9.34
CA ASP A 17 -12.94 -13.93 -10.63
C ASP A 17 -13.74 -12.63 -10.82
N ALA A 18 -14.53 -12.56 -11.90
CA ALA A 18 -15.37 -11.41 -12.19
C ALA A 18 -16.42 -11.13 -11.10
N ASN A 19 -16.74 -12.12 -10.26
CA ASN A 19 -17.70 -12.02 -9.16
C ASN A 19 -17.02 -11.79 -7.80
N HIS A 20 -15.70 -11.53 -7.79
CA HIS A 20 -14.88 -11.40 -6.58
C HIS A 20 -14.76 -12.69 -5.75
N GLU A 21 -15.04 -13.86 -6.35
CA GLU A 21 -14.85 -15.15 -5.69
C GLU A 21 -13.39 -15.61 -5.82
N PRO A 22 -12.80 -16.22 -4.76
CA PRO A 22 -11.43 -16.72 -4.82
C PRO A 22 -11.25 -17.75 -5.94
N ARG A 23 -10.31 -17.50 -6.85
CA ARG A 23 -10.01 -18.44 -7.92
C ARG A 23 -9.02 -19.48 -7.49
N THR A 24 -9.30 -20.70 -7.91
CA THR A 24 -8.47 -21.86 -7.66
C THR A 24 -8.08 -22.49 -8.99
N PHE A 25 -6.79 -22.76 -9.17
CA PHE A 25 -6.25 -23.45 -10.33
C PHE A 25 -5.67 -24.79 -9.92
N THR A 26 -5.75 -25.77 -10.81
CA THR A 26 -5.17 -27.10 -10.58
C THR A 26 -4.33 -27.54 -11.76
N PHE A 27 -3.27 -28.29 -11.48
CA PHE A 27 -2.42 -28.94 -12.48
C PHE A 27 -1.81 -30.22 -11.89
N PRO A 28 -1.46 -31.22 -12.71
CA PRO A 28 -1.02 -32.51 -12.23
C PRO A 28 0.37 -32.44 -11.57
N ILE A 29 0.57 -33.29 -10.55
CA ILE A 29 1.87 -33.48 -9.87
C ILE A 29 2.15 -34.97 -9.69
N GLY A 30 3.43 -35.33 -9.56
CA GLY A 30 3.85 -36.68 -9.19
C GLY A 30 4.09 -36.84 -7.69
N GLU A 31 4.26 -38.08 -7.23
CA GLU A 31 4.55 -38.40 -5.82
C GLU A 31 5.84 -37.75 -5.31
N ALA A 32 6.90 -37.72 -6.14
CA ALA A 32 8.15 -37.05 -5.79
C ALA A 32 7.96 -35.54 -5.56
N HIS A 33 7.10 -34.89 -6.36
CA HIS A 33 6.75 -33.47 -6.17
C HIS A 33 5.96 -33.27 -4.88
N LEU A 34 5.01 -34.17 -4.61
CA LEU A 34 4.20 -34.11 -3.41
C LEU A 34 5.04 -34.20 -2.13
N ALA A 35 6.02 -35.10 -2.10
CA ALA A 35 6.93 -35.24 -0.96
C ALA A 35 7.66 -33.91 -0.66
N VAL A 36 8.26 -33.29 -1.67
CA VAL A 36 8.96 -32.01 -1.52
C VAL A 36 8.01 -30.89 -1.08
N ILE A 37 6.81 -30.80 -1.68
CA ILE A 37 5.84 -29.75 -1.31
C ILE A 37 5.42 -29.84 0.16
N ARG A 38 5.35 -31.05 0.73
CA ARG A 38 4.95 -31.27 2.13
C ARG A 38 6.06 -30.95 3.12
N GLU A 39 7.31 -31.20 2.75
CA GLU A 39 8.44 -31.17 3.69
C GLU A 39 9.33 -29.94 3.52
N ASP A 40 9.35 -29.34 2.33
CA ASP A 40 10.19 -28.19 1.98
C ASP A 40 9.32 -26.97 1.62
N LEU A 41 8.96 -26.23 2.67
CA LEU A 41 8.22 -24.97 2.54
C LEU A 41 8.90 -23.97 1.58
N PRO A 42 10.23 -23.71 1.65
CA PRO A 42 10.93 -22.90 0.65
C PRO A 42 10.66 -23.32 -0.80
N ARG A 43 10.75 -24.61 -1.12
CA ARG A 43 10.49 -25.12 -2.49
C ARG A 43 9.04 -24.94 -2.90
N HIS A 44 8.11 -25.20 -1.99
CA HIS A 44 6.69 -24.96 -2.24
C HIS A 44 6.40 -23.47 -2.56
N LEU A 45 6.95 -22.55 -1.77
CA LEU A 45 6.77 -21.11 -1.98
C LEU A 45 7.42 -20.60 -3.27
N LEU A 46 8.59 -21.15 -3.65
CA LEU A 46 9.21 -20.87 -4.94
C LEU A 46 8.31 -21.32 -6.09
N LEU A 47 7.78 -22.54 -6.04
CA LEU A 47 6.84 -23.02 -7.04
C LEU A 47 5.61 -22.12 -7.13
N TRP A 48 5.00 -21.76 -6.00
CA TRP A 48 3.83 -20.89 -5.99
C TRP A 48 4.15 -19.52 -6.61
N SER A 49 5.27 -18.91 -6.25
CA SER A 49 5.75 -17.65 -6.83
C SER A 49 5.94 -17.71 -8.36
N ALA A 50 6.44 -18.83 -8.88
CA ALA A 50 6.64 -19.03 -10.32
C ALA A 50 5.35 -19.30 -11.10
N VAL A 51 4.34 -19.91 -10.46
CA VAL A 51 3.05 -20.22 -11.10
C VAL A 51 2.12 -19.00 -11.14
N LEU A 52 2.20 -18.08 -10.17
CA LEU A 52 1.31 -16.91 -10.11
C LEU A 52 1.22 -16.10 -11.42
N PRO A 53 2.31 -15.79 -12.13
CA PRO A 53 2.23 -15.10 -13.43
C PRO A 53 1.45 -15.87 -14.51
N LEU A 54 1.41 -17.20 -14.45
CA LEU A 54 0.59 -18.01 -15.38
C LEU A 54 -0.89 -17.88 -15.03
N CYS A 55 -1.23 -17.86 -13.74
CA CYS A 55 -2.59 -17.60 -13.27
C CYS A 55 -3.06 -16.19 -13.66
N GLU A 56 -2.20 -15.18 -13.55
CA GLU A 56 -2.49 -13.81 -13.99
C GLU A 56 -2.71 -13.74 -15.51
N ALA A 57 -1.88 -14.44 -16.30
CA ALA A 57 -2.00 -14.48 -17.76
C ALA A 57 -3.30 -15.14 -18.22
N ALA A 58 -3.85 -16.09 -17.44
CA ALA A 58 -5.17 -16.65 -17.68
C ALA A 58 -6.30 -15.61 -17.56
N GLY A 59 -6.03 -14.41 -17.02
CA GLY A 59 -7.02 -13.33 -16.89
C GLY A 59 -8.21 -13.75 -16.02
N THR A 60 -9.36 -13.09 -16.12
CA THR A 60 -10.54 -13.39 -15.26
C THR A 60 -11.34 -14.61 -15.69
N ALA A 61 -11.24 -15.03 -16.96
CA ALA A 61 -12.07 -16.10 -17.54
C ALA A 61 -11.29 -17.21 -18.24
N GLY A 62 -9.96 -17.08 -18.38
CA GLY A 62 -9.13 -18.07 -19.06
C GLY A 62 -8.72 -19.24 -18.17
N ARG A 63 -8.29 -20.32 -18.82
CA ARG A 63 -7.70 -21.50 -18.20
C ARG A 63 -6.20 -21.29 -17.95
N LEU A 64 -5.68 -21.97 -16.93
CA LEU A 64 -4.24 -22.04 -16.70
C LEU A 64 -3.58 -22.79 -17.87
N ASP A 65 -2.43 -22.30 -18.30
CA ASP A 65 -1.52 -23.07 -19.15
C ASP A 65 -0.89 -24.20 -18.29
N GLU A 66 -1.54 -25.37 -18.32
CA GLU A 66 -1.12 -26.52 -17.51
C GLU A 66 0.25 -27.04 -17.91
N ASP A 67 0.58 -27.05 -19.21
CA ASP A 67 1.89 -27.51 -19.70
C ASP A 67 3.01 -26.61 -19.19
N ALA A 68 2.80 -25.28 -19.21
CA ALA A 68 3.75 -24.34 -18.64
C ALA A 68 3.88 -24.49 -17.11
N ALA A 69 2.78 -24.75 -16.39
CA ALA A 69 2.81 -24.98 -14.95
C ALA A 69 3.54 -26.29 -14.58
N VAL A 70 3.30 -27.37 -15.33
CA VAL A 70 3.97 -28.66 -15.15
C VAL A 70 5.46 -28.54 -15.44
N ALA A 71 5.85 -27.80 -16.48
CA ALA A 71 7.26 -27.57 -16.82
C ALA A 71 8.07 -26.87 -15.72
N LEU A 72 7.42 -26.24 -14.74
CA LEU A 72 8.08 -25.62 -13.58
C LEU A 72 8.36 -26.61 -12.44
N LEU A 73 7.74 -27.80 -12.42
CA LEU A 73 7.80 -28.72 -11.29
C LEU A 73 9.22 -29.26 -11.04
N ASP A 74 9.78 -30.05 -11.95
CA ASP A 74 11.09 -30.67 -11.77
C ASP A 74 12.22 -29.64 -11.56
N PRO A 75 12.29 -28.55 -12.35
CA PRO A 75 13.32 -27.52 -12.18
C PRO A 75 13.26 -26.83 -10.81
N ILE A 76 12.07 -26.67 -10.22
CA ILE A 76 11.92 -25.95 -8.95
C ILE A 76 11.95 -26.88 -7.76
N LEU A 77 11.35 -28.07 -7.84
CA LEU A 77 11.20 -28.97 -6.70
C LEU A 77 12.35 -29.96 -6.56
N LEU A 78 12.90 -30.43 -7.68
CA LEU A 78 13.84 -31.57 -7.68
C LEU A 78 15.28 -31.19 -8.01
N SER A 79 15.50 -30.02 -8.61
CA SER A 79 16.84 -29.60 -9.05
C SER A 79 17.69 -29.03 -7.90
N PRO A 80 19.03 -29.07 -8.01
CA PRO A 80 19.94 -28.41 -7.08
C PRO A 80 19.67 -26.90 -6.92
N PRO A 81 19.99 -26.29 -5.76
CA PRO A 81 19.75 -24.87 -5.51
C PRO A 81 20.31 -23.92 -6.57
N GLU A 82 21.48 -24.23 -7.13
CA GLU A 82 22.14 -23.44 -8.17
C GLU A 82 21.36 -23.39 -9.48
N ASP A 83 20.72 -24.49 -9.86
CA ASP A 83 19.91 -24.59 -11.07
C ASP A 83 18.57 -23.87 -10.90
N VAL A 84 18.01 -23.91 -9.69
CA VAL A 84 16.81 -23.15 -9.33
C VAL A 84 17.12 -21.66 -9.36
N ASP A 85 18.24 -21.24 -8.77
CA ASP A 85 18.72 -19.86 -8.85
C ASP A 85 18.92 -19.41 -10.31
N ALA A 86 19.45 -20.28 -11.17
CA ALA A 86 19.60 -19.99 -12.60
C ALA A 86 18.26 -19.92 -13.36
N LEU A 87 17.28 -20.74 -12.99
CA LEU A 87 15.92 -20.69 -13.53
C LEU A 87 15.24 -19.36 -13.20
N PHE A 88 15.24 -18.96 -11.92
CA PHE A 88 14.56 -17.73 -11.45
C PHE A 88 15.17 -16.43 -11.98
N ARG A 89 16.36 -16.48 -12.57
CA ARG A 89 16.93 -15.35 -13.33
C ARG A 89 16.33 -15.20 -14.73
N ARG A 90 15.71 -16.24 -15.28
CA ARG A 90 15.22 -16.29 -16.67
C ARG A 90 13.69 -16.22 -16.77
N ILE A 91 12.98 -16.75 -15.78
CA ILE A 91 11.51 -16.79 -15.79
C ILE A 91 10.88 -15.58 -15.10
N ARG A 92 9.59 -15.34 -15.36
CA ARG A 92 8.77 -14.41 -14.55
C ARG A 92 8.31 -15.11 -13.27
N TRP A 93 8.26 -14.39 -12.16
CA TRP A 93 7.80 -14.89 -10.86
C TRP A 93 7.37 -13.72 -9.96
N ASP A 94 6.47 -13.99 -9.01
CA ASP A 94 6.01 -12.99 -8.04
C ASP A 94 6.99 -12.86 -6.86
N ARG A 95 7.79 -11.80 -6.90
CA ARG A 95 8.74 -11.46 -5.85
C ARG A 95 8.09 -11.04 -4.53
N ASP A 96 6.96 -10.35 -4.60
CA ASP A 96 6.32 -9.79 -3.42
C ASP A 96 5.76 -10.93 -2.55
N ARG A 97 5.29 -12.02 -3.17
CA ARG A 97 4.90 -13.26 -2.46
C ARG A 97 6.04 -13.83 -1.62
N LEU A 98 7.24 -13.98 -2.17
CA LEU A 98 8.38 -14.51 -1.40
C LEU A 98 8.77 -13.58 -0.24
N VAL A 99 8.69 -12.27 -0.46
CA VAL A 99 8.99 -11.28 0.58
C VAL A 99 7.96 -11.31 1.72
N ALA A 100 6.68 -11.51 1.41
CA ALA A 100 5.63 -11.74 2.43
C ALA A 100 5.98 -12.94 3.32
N HIS A 101 6.56 -14.00 2.75
CA HIS A 101 6.97 -15.17 3.51
C HIS A 101 8.36 -15.04 4.15
N GLY A 102 8.91 -13.82 4.28
CA GLY A 102 10.15 -13.60 5.05
C GLY A 102 11.45 -13.77 4.27
N ALA A 103 11.40 -13.83 2.94
CA ALA A 103 12.62 -13.92 2.12
C ALA A 103 13.59 -12.76 2.39
N ASP A 104 14.89 -13.05 2.31
CA ASP A 104 15.94 -12.03 2.33
C ASP A 104 15.97 -11.26 1.00
N VAL A 105 15.58 -9.99 1.06
CA VAL A 105 15.48 -9.11 -0.11
C VAL A 105 16.84 -8.91 -0.79
N GLY A 106 17.94 -8.84 -0.03
CA GLY A 106 19.29 -8.66 -0.55
C GLY A 106 19.77 -9.87 -1.35
N LEU A 107 19.45 -11.08 -0.87
CA LEU A 107 19.72 -12.34 -1.56
C LEU A 107 18.87 -12.48 -2.83
N LEU A 108 17.57 -12.15 -2.76
CA LEU A 108 16.69 -12.12 -3.93
C LEU A 108 17.21 -11.16 -5.01
N ARG A 109 17.76 -9.99 -4.64
CA ARG A 109 18.33 -9.02 -5.61
C ARG A 109 19.55 -9.58 -6.34
N ARG A 110 20.30 -10.48 -5.71
CA ARG A 110 21.47 -11.15 -6.30
C ARG A 110 21.11 -12.44 -7.05
N GLY A 111 19.81 -12.75 -7.19
CA GLY A 111 19.33 -13.98 -7.82
C GLY A 111 19.75 -15.24 -7.06
N ARG A 112 19.82 -15.18 -5.72
CA ARG A 112 20.07 -16.32 -4.83
C ARG A 112 18.78 -16.70 -4.10
N VAL A 113 17.79 -17.21 -4.84
CA VAL A 113 16.43 -17.41 -4.34
C VAL A 113 16.36 -18.54 -3.31
N CYS A 114 17.07 -19.65 -3.49
CA CYS A 114 17.07 -20.73 -2.51
C CYS A 114 17.68 -20.28 -1.18
N ALA A 115 18.78 -19.54 -1.23
CA ALA A 115 19.41 -18.99 -0.03
C ALA A 115 18.53 -17.93 0.66
N ALA A 116 17.78 -17.15 -0.12
CA ALA A 116 16.86 -16.12 0.41
C ALA A 116 15.71 -16.71 1.22
N MET A 117 15.29 -17.94 0.89
CA MET A 117 14.14 -18.59 1.50
C MET A 117 14.46 -19.39 2.77
N ARG A 118 15.72 -19.42 3.24
CA ARG A 118 16.10 -20.17 4.45
C ARG A 118 15.36 -19.76 5.72
N SER A 119 14.88 -18.53 5.78
CA SER A 119 14.13 -17.98 6.92
C SER A 119 12.63 -17.87 6.62
N ALA A 120 12.14 -18.60 5.62
CA ALA A 120 10.76 -18.47 5.18
C ALA A 120 9.75 -19.00 6.21
N THR A 121 8.62 -18.32 6.33
CA THR A 121 7.53 -18.68 7.25
C THR A 121 6.29 -19.13 6.51
N GLY A 122 5.52 -20.06 7.10
CA GLY A 122 4.26 -20.54 6.49
C GLY A 122 3.20 -19.46 6.38
N THR A 123 3.16 -18.52 7.33
CA THR A 123 2.23 -17.39 7.34
C THR A 123 2.82 -16.20 6.58
N PRO A 124 2.09 -15.61 5.62
CA PRO A 124 2.54 -14.40 4.92
C PRO A 124 2.38 -13.14 5.79
N ASP A 125 3.38 -12.26 5.74
CA ASP A 125 3.31 -10.87 6.18
C ASP A 125 3.01 -9.97 4.97
N GLU A 126 1.72 -9.77 4.70
CA GLU A 126 1.25 -8.95 3.57
C GLU A 126 1.72 -7.49 3.68
N LYS A 127 1.89 -6.97 4.90
CA LYS A 127 2.41 -5.61 5.12
C LYS A 127 3.85 -5.51 4.65
N ARG A 128 4.69 -6.49 4.98
CA ARG A 128 6.09 -6.55 4.52
C ARG A 128 6.18 -6.59 2.99
N ALA A 129 5.34 -7.37 2.32
CA ALA A 129 5.28 -7.39 0.86
C ALA A 129 4.83 -6.04 0.28
N GLN A 130 3.82 -5.40 0.89
CA GLN A 130 3.31 -4.10 0.47
C GLN A 130 4.39 -3.00 0.59
N GLU A 131 5.10 -2.95 1.70
CA GLU A 131 6.24 -2.04 1.91
C GLU A 131 7.34 -2.27 0.88
N HIS A 132 7.71 -3.53 0.63
CA HIS A 132 8.71 -3.87 -0.38
C HIS A 132 8.28 -3.44 -1.79
N ARG A 133 7.03 -3.69 -2.17
CA ARG A 133 6.46 -3.26 -3.45
C ARG A 133 6.48 -1.74 -3.58
N ALA A 134 6.16 -1.02 -2.50
CA ALA A 134 6.22 0.44 -2.49
C ALA A 134 7.66 0.96 -2.66
N ASP A 135 8.62 0.37 -1.96
CA ASP A 135 10.05 0.70 -2.08
C ASP A 135 10.57 0.43 -3.49
N ARG A 136 10.22 -0.73 -4.07
CA ARG A 136 10.59 -1.11 -5.44
C ARG A 136 10.04 -0.10 -6.45
N ARG A 137 8.74 0.20 -6.39
CA ARG A 137 8.10 1.20 -7.28
C ARG A 137 8.69 2.59 -7.12
N ARG A 138 9.09 2.99 -5.91
CA ARG A 138 9.80 4.26 -5.69
C ARG A 138 11.17 4.26 -6.37
N ALA A 139 11.95 3.20 -6.18
CA ALA A 139 13.26 3.05 -6.82
C ALA A 139 13.19 3.02 -8.36
N GLU A 140 12.19 2.33 -8.93
CA GLU A 140 11.94 2.31 -10.38
C GLU A 140 11.66 3.72 -10.95
N ARG A 141 11.07 4.61 -10.15
CA ARG A 141 10.84 6.02 -10.49
C ARG A 141 12.02 6.93 -10.17
N GLY A 142 13.16 6.38 -9.72
CA GLY A 142 14.33 7.14 -9.30
C GLY A 142 14.14 7.90 -7.99
N ALA A 143 13.09 7.61 -7.23
CA ALA A 143 12.80 8.27 -5.96
C ALA A 143 13.50 7.53 -4.80
N VAL A 144 14.40 8.22 -4.12
CA VAL A 144 15.01 7.77 -2.86
C VAL A 144 14.42 8.60 -1.74
N LEU A 145 13.76 7.93 -0.78
CA LEU A 145 13.25 8.62 0.39
C LEU A 145 14.40 8.93 1.34
N GLY A 146 14.51 10.17 1.78
CA GLY A 146 15.27 10.48 2.98
C GLY A 146 14.61 9.81 4.21
N PRO A 147 15.35 9.66 5.33
CA PRO A 147 14.78 9.14 6.57
C PRO A 147 13.49 9.84 7.01
N LEU A 148 13.37 11.16 6.82
CA LEU A 148 12.12 11.89 7.12
C LEU A 148 10.99 11.52 6.17
N ASP A 149 11.21 11.52 4.86
CA ASP A 149 10.13 11.25 3.91
C ASP A 149 9.58 9.84 4.11
N ALA A 150 10.44 8.88 4.47
CA ALA A 150 10.03 7.55 4.89
C ALA A 150 9.22 7.57 6.20
N ALA A 151 9.64 8.34 7.20
CA ALA A 151 8.91 8.48 8.45
C ALA A 151 7.54 9.14 8.25
N ILE A 152 7.45 10.22 7.47
CA ILE A 152 6.20 10.90 7.11
C ILE A 152 5.27 9.91 6.44
N LEU A 153 5.72 9.22 5.40
CA LEU A 153 4.86 8.27 4.69
C LEU A 153 4.43 7.10 5.59
N ARG A 154 5.29 6.62 6.51
CA ARG A 154 4.88 5.56 7.45
C ARG A 154 3.85 6.06 8.44
N TYR A 155 4.04 7.28 8.92
CA TYR A 155 3.16 7.93 9.87
C TYR A 155 1.79 8.27 9.26
N THR A 156 1.75 8.71 8.00
CA THR A 156 0.51 9.00 7.26
C THR A 156 -0.14 7.76 6.65
N GLY A 157 0.40 6.56 6.89
CA GLY A 157 -0.05 5.31 6.25
C GLY A 157 0.29 5.22 4.76
N GLN A 158 0.79 6.29 4.13
CA GLN A 158 1.07 6.40 2.69
C GLN A 158 2.31 5.61 2.23
N TYR A 159 3.13 5.08 3.14
CA TYR A 159 4.39 4.38 2.81
C TYR A 159 4.14 3.17 1.91
N ALA A 160 3.13 2.38 2.26
CA ALA A 160 2.80 1.13 1.58
C ALA A 160 2.05 1.36 0.25
N HIS A 161 1.60 2.60 0.00
CA HIS A 161 0.89 2.97 -1.23
C HIS A 161 1.82 3.44 -2.36
N GLY A 162 3.13 3.56 -2.09
CA GLY A 162 4.11 3.88 -3.11
C GLY A 162 4.16 5.37 -3.49
N ALA A 163 3.81 6.28 -2.58
CA ALA A 163 4.08 7.71 -2.74
C ALA A 163 5.59 8.00 -2.85
N THR A 164 6.00 8.98 -3.66
CA THR A 164 7.39 9.19 -4.11
C THR A 164 8.01 10.49 -3.61
N VAL A 165 8.15 10.67 -2.29
CA VAL A 165 8.67 11.88 -1.62
C VAL A 165 7.59 12.96 -1.47
N PRO A 166 7.24 13.37 -0.23
CA PRO A 166 6.41 14.54 0.02
C PRO A 166 7.08 15.79 -0.56
N ARG A 167 6.38 16.51 -1.45
CA ARG A 167 6.99 17.64 -2.15
C ARG A 167 7.18 18.81 -1.20
N ARG A 168 8.42 19.19 -0.94
CA ARG A 168 8.76 20.47 -0.28
C ARG A 168 9.05 21.50 -1.37
N LEU A 169 8.21 22.52 -1.51
CA LEU A 169 8.50 23.63 -2.41
C LEU A 169 9.51 24.58 -1.72
N PRO A 170 10.56 25.04 -2.43
CA PRO A 170 11.46 26.04 -1.88
C PRO A 170 10.69 27.36 -1.69
N GLY A 171 10.80 27.92 -0.49
CA GLY A 171 10.08 29.11 -0.09
C GLY A 171 10.41 30.34 -0.92
N GLY A 172 9.39 31.18 -1.09
CA GLY A 172 9.54 32.61 -1.41
C GLY A 172 8.79 33.09 -2.64
N GLY A 173 7.66 33.77 -2.42
CA GLY A 173 7.18 34.78 -3.38
C GLY A 173 5.66 34.97 -3.50
N ALA A 174 5.16 36.03 -2.85
CA ALA A 174 3.86 36.71 -3.03
C ALA A 174 2.58 36.00 -2.54
N ARG A 175 2.01 36.57 -1.46
CA ARG A 175 0.69 36.29 -0.84
C ARG A 175 -0.40 35.98 -1.87
N LYS A 176 -0.60 34.69 -2.12
CA LYS A 176 -1.77 34.13 -2.81
C LYS A 176 -2.05 32.81 -2.10
N THR A 177 -3.05 32.81 -1.22
CA THR A 177 -3.60 31.61 -0.55
C THR A 177 -4.04 30.60 -1.60
N ALA A 178 -3.12 29.74 -2.01
CA ALA A 178 -3.34 28.61 -2.88
C ALA A 178 -3.44 27.38 -1.98
N LEU A 179 -4.48 26.59 -2.21
CA LEU A 179 -4.65 25.32 -1.52
C LEU A 179 -4.37 24.19 -2.50
N THR A 180 -3.73 23.13 -2.01
CA THR A 180 -3.50 21.92 -2.79
C THR A 180 -4.43 20.83 -2.26
N PHE A 181 -5.20 20.21 -3.14
CA PHE A 181 -6.03 19.05 -2.82
C PHE A 181 -5.36 17.80 -3.36
N THR A 182 -5.25 16.76 -2.54
CA THR A 182 -4.69 15.48 -2.95
C THR A 182 -5.57 14.32 -2.52
N ASP A 183 -5.49 13.20 -3.25
CA ASP A 183 -6.07 11.92 -2.86
C ASP A 183 -4.97 10.86 -2.63
N ASP A 184 -5.32 9.70 -2.09
CA ASP A 184 -4.37 8.61 -1.84
C ASP A 184 -3.87 7.89 -3.12
N LYS A 185 -4.48 8.20 -4.26
CA LYS A 185 -4.07 7.74 -5.59
C LYS A 185 -3.08 8.67 -6.27
N GLY A 186 -2.71 9.78 -5.61
CA GLY A 186 -1.73 10.73 -6.10
C GLY A 186 -2.29 11.73 -7.12
N ALA A 187 -3.61 11.84 -7.24
CA ALA A 187 -4.21 12.94 -8.00
C ALA A 187 -4.10 14.24 -7.20
N GLU A 188 -3.83 15.33 -7.91
CA GLU A 188 -3.64 16.65 -7.34
C GLU A 188 -4.55 17.66 -8.05
N LYS A 189 -5.15 18.56 -7.27
CA LYS A 189 -5.85 19.73 -7.79
C LYS A 189 -5.42 20.96 -7.01
N LYS A 190 -4.91 21.98 -7.69
CA LYS A 190 -4.60 23.28 -7.08
C LYS A 190 -5.81 24.19 -7.16
N TRP A 191 -6.22 24.72 -6.00
CA TRP A 191 -7.21 25.78 -5.91
C TRP A 191 -6.53 27.12 -5.69
N ARG A 192 -7.02 28.16 -6.37
CA ARG A 192 -6.59 29.54 -6.19
C ARG A 192 -7.79 30.40 -5.87
N LYS A 193 -7.59 31.39 -4.99
CA LYS A 193 -8.63 32.31 -4.53
C LYS A 193 -9.38 33.06 -5.64
N ASP A 194 -8.78 33.21 -6.82
CA ASP A 194 -9.38 33.88 -7.99
C ASP A 194 -10.40 32.99 -8.75
N GLY A 195 -10.65 31.76 -8.29
CA GLY A 195 -11.60 30.82 -8.91
C GLY A 195 -13.07 31.19 -8.69
N ARG A 196 -13.96 30.70 -9.57
CA ARG A 196 -15.42 30.94 -9.51
C ARG A 196 -16.12 30.33 -8.29
N ARG A 197 -15.53 29.33 -7.64
CA ARG A 197 -16.07 28.62 -6.46
C ARG A 197 -15.09 28.71 -5.29
N GLY A 198 -15.64 28.77 -4.07
CA GLY A 198 -14.84 28.74 -2.85
C GLY A 198 -14.15 27.39 -2.65
N ALA A 199 -13.00 27.39 -1.96
CA ALA A 199 -12.15 26.19 -1.86
C ALA A 199 -12.86 24.97 -1.26
N SER A 200 -13.75 25.16 -0.29
CA SER A 200 -14.51 24.05 0.29
C SER A 200 -15.40 23.37 -0.74
N ALA A 201 -16.07 24.13 -1.62
CA ALA A 201 -16.91 23.57 -2.66
C ALA A 201 -16.08 22.82 -3.72
N GLU A 202 -14.95 23.39 -4.09
CA GLU A 202 -13.99 22.80 -5.04
C GLU A 202 -13.34 21.52 -4.50
N PHE A 203 -13.08 21.47 -3.19
CA PHE A 203 -12.61 20.27 -2.51
C PHE A 203 -13.68 19.18 -2.51
N TRP A 204 -14.93 19.49 -2.18
CA TRP A 204 -16.00 18.50 -2.20
C TRP A 204 -16.33 17.98 -3.59
N GLU A 205 -16.17 18.81 -4.63
CA GLU A 205 -16.25 18.35 -6.02
C GLU A 205 -15.08 17.41 -6.37
N PHE A 206 -13.86 17.74 -5.92
CA PHE A 206 -12.70 16.87 -6.08
C PHE A 206 -12.90 15.52 -5.38
N VAL A 207 -13.39 15.52 -4.15
CA VAL A 207 -13.75 14.30 -3.41
C VAL A 207 -14.85 13.53 -4.16
N GLY A 208 -15.95 14.19 -4.55
CA GLY A 208 -17.07 13.52 -5.22
C GLY A 208 -16.70 12.89 -6.56
N ALA A 209 -15.76 13.47 -7.30
CA ALA A 209 -15.28 12.93 -8.57
C ALA A 209 -14.32 11.75 -8.42
N ARG A 210 -13.77 11.53 -7.22
CA ARG A 210 -12.63 10.62 -7.01
C ARG A 210 -12.84 9.59 -5.91
N SER A 211 -13.81 9.80 -5.03
CA SER A 211 -14.18 8.86 -3.98
C SER A 211 -14.57 7.52 -4.58
N ALA A 212 -13.90 6.47 -4.13
CA ALA A 212 -14.14 5.09 -4.54
C ALA A 212 -13.83 4.16 -3.36
N ALA A 213 -14.23 2.89 -3.44
CA ALA A 213 -13.98 1.91 -2.38
C ALA A 213 -12.48 1.72 -2.08
N ASP A 214 -11.61 2.07 -3.03
CA ASP A 214 -10.16 2.02 -2.86
C ASP A 214 -9.53 3.41 -2.66
N ASN A 215 -10.30 4.51 -2.67
CA ASN A 215 -9.84 5.91 -2.55
C ASN A 215 -10.72 6.66 -1.53
N GLU A 216 -10.29 6.63 -0.27
CA GLU A 216 -11.07 7.10 0.88
C GLU A 216 -10.35 8.17 1.70
N VAL A 217 -9.18 8.62 1.23
CA VAL A 217 -8.34 9.61 1.92
C VAL A 217 -8.08 10.81 1.04
N PHE A 218 -8.39 11.99 1.58
CA PHE A 218 -8.28 13.26 0.87
C PHE A 218 -7.63 14.31 1.76
N THR A 219 -6.77 15.14 1.18
CA THR A 219 -6.02 16.17 1.94
C THR A 219 -6.26 17.55 1.35
N ILE A 220 -6.34 18.55 2.21
CA ILE A 220 -6.25 19.98 1.88
C ILE A 220 -4.99 20.52 2.53
N GLU A 221 -4.08 21.08 1.74
CA GLU A 221 -2.84 21.67 2.22
C GLU A 221 -2.84 23.17 1.97
N ASP A 222 -2.53 23.94 3.02
CA ASP A 222 -2.13 25.34 2.94
C ASP A 222 -0.62 25.42 3.11
N GLU A 223 0.09 25.37 1.98
CA GLU A 223 1.55 25.40 1.94
C GLU A 223 2.12 26.69 2.54
N GLU A 224 1.41 27.82 2.41
CA GLU A 224 1.85 29.12 2.93
C GLU A 224 1.82 29.14 4.47
N ARG A 225 0.86 28.42 5.06
CA ARG A 225 0.76 28.27 6.53
C ARG A 225 1.52 27.07 7.07
N GLY A 226 1.99 26.16 6.21
CA GLY A 226 2.55 24.88 6.63
C GLY A 226 1.51 24.04 7.39
N GLU A 227 0.25 24.12 6.96
CA GLU A 227 -0.89 23.48 7.60
C GLU A 227 -1.59 22.51 6.64
N GLY A 228 -2.20 21.47 7.19
CA GLY A 228 -2.98 20.51 6.41
C GLY A 228 -4.16 19.95 7.18
N LEU A 229 -5.21 19.60 6.45
CA LEU A 229 -6.35 18.82 6.95
C LEU A 229 -6.51 17.58 6.07
N GLN A 230 -6.43 16.41 6.69
CA GLN A 230 -6.65 15.13 6.05
C GLN A 230 -7.97 14.52 6.52
N VAL A 231 -8.74 13.99 5.59
CA VAL A 231 -10.05 13.36 5.79
C VAL A 231 -9.92 11.87 5.50
N HIS A 232 -10.37 11.02 6.43
CA HIS A 232 -10.29 9.55 6.34
C HIS A 232 -11.68 8.92 6.40
N PHE A 233 -12.32 8.68 5.25
CA PHE A 233 -13.67 8.10 5.24
C PHE A 233 -13.72 6.69 5.82
N TYR A 234 -12.71 5.85 5.53
CA TYR A 234 -12.60 4.48 6.08
C TYR A 234 -12.53 4.42 7.61
N ALA A 235 -12.20 5.55 8.25
CA ALA A 235 -11.92 5.63 9.68
C ALA A 235 -12.86 6.55 10.47
N ASP A 236 -13.82 7.22 9.82
CA ASP A 236 -14.64 8.25 10.47
C ASP A 236 -13.77 9.26 11.25
N SER A 237 -12.68 9.75 10.62
CA SER A 237 -11.69 10.60 11.30
C SER A 237 -11.04 11.64 10.40
N VAL A 238 -10.47 12.66 11.03
CA VAL A 238 -9.59 13.64 10.39
C VAL A 238 -8.26 13.71 11.11
N ALA A 239 -7.23 14.14 10.40
CA ALA A 239 -5.96 14.59 10.97
C ALA A 239 -5.71 16.04 10.59
N ARG A 240 -5.34 16.88 11.56
CA ARG A 240 -4.78 18.20 11.29
C ARG A 240 -3.26 18.13 11.44
N VAL A 241 -2.55 18.78 10.53
CA VAL A 241 -1.09 18.79 10.45
C VAL A 241 -0.63 20.23 10.55
N THR A 242 0.33 20.52 11.41
CA THR A 242 0.91 21.87 11.57
C THR A 242 2.42 21.78 11.63
N THR A 243 3.09 22.66 10.90
CA THR A 243 4.56 22.79 10.97
C THR A 243 4.93 23.53 12.26
N VAL A 244 5.60 22.84 13.19
CA VAL A 244 6.09 23.38 14.47
C VAL A 244 7.39 24.13 14.30
N ARG A 245 8.26 23.63 13.42
CA ARG A 245 9.55 24.24 13.12
C ARG A 245 9.89 24.05 11.64
N GLU A 246 10.14 25.14 10.94
CA GLU A 246 10.68 25.08 9.58
C GLU A 246 12.11 24.51 9.62
N GLY A 247 12.38 23.52 8.77
CA GLY A 247 13.71 22.96 8.60
C GLY A 247 14.68 24.01 8.06
N LYS A 248 15.77 24.31 8.79
CA LYS A 248 16.85 25.19 8.32
C LYS A 248 18.08 24.35 7.97
N GLY A 249 18.73 24.68 6.85
CA GLY A 249 20.01 24.09 6.47
C GLY A 249 19.95 22.60 6.11
N GLY A 250 18.84 22.13 5.53
CA GLY A 250 18.65 20.71 5.19
C GLY A 250 18.17 19.84 6.36
N ALA A 251 17.97 20.43 7.55
CA ALA A 251 17.25 19.76 8.62
C ALA A 251 15.76 19.62 8.25
N ASP A 252 15.16 18.56 8.75
CA ASP A 252 13.76 18.26 8.51
C ASP A 252 12.83 19.17 9.32
N PRO A 253 11.73 19.67 8.73
CA PRO A 253 10.72 20.40 9.47
C PRO A 253 10.07 19.49 10.51
N GLU A 254 9.81 20.06 11.68
CA GLU A 254 9.09 19.39 12.75
C GLU A 254 7.60 19.60 12.54
N TYR A 255 6.83 18.51 12.53
CA TYR A 255 5.38 18.56 12.37
C TYR A 255 4.69 18.07 13.64
N ARG A 256 3.56 18.70 13.95
CA ARG A 256 2.58 18.22 14.90
C ARG A 256 1.39 17.71 14.12
N VAL A 257 0.93 16.50 14.45
CA VAL A 257 -0.28 15.92 13.90
C VAL A 257 -1.22 15.55 15.04
N GLU A 258 -2.48 15.89 14.87
CA GLU A 258 -3.53 15.62 15.85
C GLU A 258 -4.76 15.09 15.14
N TYR A 259 -5.41 14.10 15.76
CA TYR A 259 -6.53 13.37 15.19
C TYR A 259 -7.83 13.70 15.92
N ALA A 260 -8.93 13.73 15.19
CA ALA A 260 -10.28 13.79 15.75
C ALA A 260 -11.19 12.77 15.05
N LEU A 261 -12.13 12.20 15.80
CA LEU A 261 -13.21 11.38 15.24
C LEU A 261 -14.30 12.29 14.69
N VAL A 262 -14.91 11.91 13.58
CA VAL A 262 -15.90 12.72 12.87
C VAL A 262 -17.20 11.95 12.73
N ASP A 263 -18.32 12.62 13.00
CA ASP A 263 -19.65 12.04 12.82
C ASP A 263 -20.26 12.47 11.49
N GLY A 264 -20.38 11.50 10.58
CA GLY A 264 -21.06 11.67 9.30
C GLY A 264 -20.41 12.71 8.37
N LEU A 265 -21.04 12.91 7.22
CA LEU A 265 -20.52 13.82 6.19
C LEU A 265 -20.59 15.29 6.62
N ASP A 266 -21.57 15.66 7.43
CA ASP A 266 -21.75 17.04 7.92
C ASP A 266 -20.60 17.47 8.83
N GLY A 267 -20.09 16.55 9.67
CA GLY A 267 -18.91 16.80 10.49
C GLY A 267 -17.68 17.12 9.64
N TYR A 268 -17.45 16.34 8.58
CA TYR A 268 -16.35 16.63 7.64
C TYR A 268 -16.53 17.97 6.92
N ARG A 269 -17.75 18.28 6.46
CA ARG A 269 -18.05 19.55 5.79
C ARG A 269 -17.77 20.74 6.70
N ALA A 270 -18.10 20.64 7.98
CA ALA A 270 -17.84 21.67 8.97
C ALA A 270 -16.32 21.88 9.19
N LEU A 271 -15.57 20.79 9.38
CA LEU A 271 -14.11 20.83 9.56
C LEU A 271 -13.39 21.40 8.32
N VAL A 272 -13.75 20.96 7.12
CA VAL A 272 -13.20 21.51 5.87
C VAL A 272 -13.51 23.00 5.73
N SER A 273 -14.74 23.42 6.03
CA SER A 273 -15.13 24.83 6.00
C SER A 273 -14.40 25.68 7.03
N ALA A 274 -14.14 25.14 8.23
CA ALA A 274 -13.35 25.81 9.25
C ALA A 274 -11.88 25.94 8.81
N PHE A 275 -11.27 24.86 8.32
CA PHE A 275 -9.89 24.87 7.84
C PHE A 275 -9.68 25.85 6.68
N VAL A 276 -10.53 25.83 5.66
CA VAL A 276 -10.44 26.75 4.52
C VAL A 276 -10.54 28.22 4.94
N ARG A 277 -11.28 28.53 6.01
CA ARG A 277 -11.47 29.90 6.50
C ARG A 277 -10.34 30.39 7.39
N GLY A 278 -9.76 29.52 8.21
CA GLY A 278 -8.86 29.95 9.28
C GLY A 278 -7.73 28.99 9.63
N GLY A 279 -7.49 27.96 8.84
CA GLY A 279 -6.41 27.00 9.05
C GLY A 279 -6.65 26.06 10.24
N CYS A 280 -5.58 25.46 10.75
CA CYS A 280 -5.66 24.53 11.88
C CYS A 280 -6.21 25.17 13.16
N ALA A 281 -5.93 26.45 13.40
CA ALA A 281 -6.46 27.19 14.56
C ALA A 281 -7.99 27.27 14.56
N ALA A 282 -8.63 27.36 13.39
CA ALA A 282 -10.08 27.36 13.28
C ALA A 282 -10.72 26.00 13.61
N LEU A 283 -9.91 24.94 13.74
CA LEU A 283 -10.37 23.58 14.05
C LEU A 283 -10.45 23.31 15.56
N ASP A 284 -9.85 24.16 16.42
CA ASP A 284 -9.84 23.96 17.86
C ASP A 284 -11.25 23.69 18.47
N PRO A 285 -12.33 24.37 18.05
CA PRO A 285 -13.67 24.13 18.58
C PRO A 285 -14.28 22.77 18.21
N TYR A 286 -13.68 22.04 17.27
CA TYR A 286 -14.18 20.77 16.76
C TYR A 286 -13.50 19.54 17.42
N GLY A 287 -12.70 19.78 18.47
CA GLY A 287 -12.02 18.74 19.25
C GLY A 287 -12.94 17.99 20.22
N PRO A 288 -12.46 16.88 20.81
CA PRO A 288 -11.08 16.71 21.25
C PRO A 288 -10.11 16.24 20.15
N TRP A 289 -8.91 16.82 20.18
CA TRP A 289 -7.78 16.50 19.31
C TRP A 289 -6.78 15.62 20.05
N MET A 290 -6.36 14.51 19.44
CA MET A 290 -5.46 13.52 20.04
C MET A 290 -4.13 13.47 19.29
N SER A 291 -3.02 13.69 19.97
CA SER A 291 -1.67 13.56 19.39
C SER A 291 -1.09 12.14 19.51
N ASP A 292 -1.59 11.34 20.47
CA ASP A 292 -1.22 9.93 20.63
C ASP A 292 -2.08 9.03 19.73
N VAL A 293 -1.43 8.37 18.77
CA VAL A 293 -2.07 7.41 17.85
C VAL A 293 -2.68 6.24 18.61
N ALA A 294 -2.05 5.78 19.69
CA ALA A 294 -2.58 4.66 20.47
C ALA A 294 -3.88 5.06 21.19
N ALA A 295 -3.96 6.30 21.71
CA ALA A 295 -5.20 6.85 22.26
C ALA A 295 -6.29 7.01 21.21
N PHE A 296 -5.95 7.52 20.02
CA PHE A 296 -6.88 7.63 18.91
C PHE A 296 -7.47 6.27 18.50
N GLU A 297 -6.63 5.24 18.34
CA GLU A 297 -7.10 3.90 17.96
C GLU A 297 -7.90 3.19 19.05
N ARG A 298 -7.71 3.56 20.32
CA ARG A 298 -8.60 3.10 21.41
C ARG A 298 -9.97 3.76 21.29
N ALA A 299 -10.02 5.09 21.20
CA ALA A 299 -11.26 5.84 21.05
C ALA A 299 -12.07 5.41 19.82
N ARG A 300 -11.38 5.13 18.70
CA ARG A 300 -12.01 4.62 17.47
C ARG A 300 -12.66 3.25 17.67
N ARG A 301 -11.98 2.34 18.36
CA ARG A 301 -12.50 0.99 18.66
C ARG A 301 -13.70 1.03 19.60
N GLU A 302 -13.64 1.86 20.64
CA GLU A 302 -14.76 2.07 21.56
C GLU A 302 -16.00 2.60 20.82
N ARG A 303 -15.83 3.58 19.93
CA ARG A 303 -16.93 4.11 19.12
C ARG A 303 -17.56 3.07 18.17
N ARG A 304 -16.74 2.20 17.57
CA ARG A 304 -17.23 1.10 16.71
C ARG A 304 -17.97 0.03 17.49
N GLY A 305 -17.61 -0.21 18.75
CA GLY A 305 -18.33 -1.14 19.61
C GLY A 305 -19.65 -0.60 20.18
N ALA A 306 -19.84 0.72 20.14
CA ALA A 306 -21.04 1.41 20.62
C ALA A 306 -22.10 1.67 19.53
N ARG A 307 -21.79 1.40 18.25
CA ARG A 307 -22.69 1.52 17.10
C ARG A 307 -23.11 0.13 16.62
#